data_AF-A0A661VNR6-F1
#
_entry.id   AF-A0A661VNR6-F1
#
_cell.length_a   1.000
_cell.length_b   1.000
_cell.length_c   1.000
_cell.angle_alpha   90.00
_cell.angle_beta   90.00
_cell.angle_gamma   90.00
#
_symmetry.space_group_name_H-M   'P 1'
#
loop_
_entity.id
_entity.type
_entity.pdbx_description
1 polymer ?
#
loop_
_entity_poly.entity_id
_entity_poly.type
_entity_poly.pdbx_seq_one_letter_code
_entity_poly.pdbx_strand_id
1 'polypeptide(L)' 'MLARIVPITEFRNRARELLASLENRPIVLTRRGRPAAVVLRYDDYEAREEYISRLEMERDRQLLLEAKAT' A
#
# COMPACT_ATOMS: atom_id res chain seq x y z
N MET A 1 -0.57 3.21 -13.12
CA MET A 1 -0.89 4.53 -12.56
C MET A 1 0.34 5.00 -11.78
N LEU A 2 0.90 6.18 -12.08
CA LEU A 2 2.10 6.67 -11.38
C LEU A 2 1.68 7.36 -10.06
N ALA A 3 2.31 6.95 -8.96
CA ALA A 3 2.08 7.53 -7.63
C ALA A 3 2.63 8.96 -7.57
N ARG A 4 1.93 9.84 -6.85
CA ARG A 4 2.39 11.23 -6.66
C ARG A 4 3.54 11.23 -5.66
N ILE A 5 4.68 11.83 -6.00
CA ILE A 5 5.84 11.92 -5.10
C ILE A 5 5.80 13.26 -4.37
N VAL A 6 5.86 13.24 -3.03
CA VAL A 6 5.78 14.44 -2.19
C VAL A 6 6.87 14.41 -1.11
N PRO A 7 7.67 15.49 -0.94
CA PRO A 7 8.59 15.60 0.20
C PRO A 7 7.83 15.66 1.54
N ILE A 8 8.38 15.03 2.58
CA ILE A 8 7.75 15.00 3.91
C ILE A 8 7.50 16.42 4.49
N THR A 9 8.35 17.38 4.15
CA THR A 9 8.21 18.79 4.55
C THR A 9 7.01 19.46 3.87
N GLU A 10 6.78 19.18 2.59
CA GLU A 10 5.59 19.66 1.87
C GLU A 10 4.33 19.00 2.43
N PHE A 11 4.37 17.68 2.65
CA PHE A 11 3.24 16.95 3.22
C PHE A 11 2.82 17.51 4.57
N ARG A 12 3.78 17.81 5.46
CA ARG A 12 3.50 18.41 6.77
C ARG A 12 2.80 19.77 6.66
N ASN A 13 3.16 20.59 5.68
CA ASN A 13 2.60 21.92 5.51
C ASN A 13 1.22 21.91 4.84
N ARG A 14 0.91 20.87 4.04
CA ARG A 14 -0.30 20.79 3.21
C ARG A 14 -1.10 19.50 3.43
N ALA A 15 -0.98 18.90 4.61
CA ALA A 15 -1.51 17.56 4.89
C ALA A 15 -3.00 17.44 4.55
N ARG A 16 -3.83 18.41 4.99
CA ARG A 16 -5.28 18.39 4.74
C ARG A 16 -5.64 18.39 3.25
N GLU A 17 -4.99 19.23 2.46
CA GLU A 17 -5.21 19.33 1.01
C GLU A 17 -4.75 18.05 0.31
N LEU A 18 -3.55 17.56 0.67
CA LEU A 18 -2.98 16.35 0.07
C LEU A 18 -3.81 15.11 0.39
N LEU A 19 -4.30 15.00 1.63
CA LEU A 19 -5.22 13.94 2.04
C LEU A 19 -6.57 14.04 1.31
N ALA A 20 -7.12 15.25 1.14
CA ALA A 20 -8.35 15.45 0.36
C ALA A 20 -8.17 15.08 -1.12
N SER A 21 -6.94 15.18 -1.65
CA SER A 21 -6.61 14.78 -3.03
C SER A 21 -6.31 13.27 -3.22
N LEU A 22 -6.34 12.47 -2.15
CA LEU A 22 -6.19 11.01 -2.23
C LEU A 22 -7.48 10.39 -2.78
N GLU A 23 -7.65 10.44 -4.09
CA GLU A 23 -8.76 9.75 -4.74
C GLU A 23 -8.41 8.28 -5.00
N ASN A 24 -7.69 8.01 -6.10
CA ASN A 24 -7.35 6.66 -6.58
C ASN A 24 -5.84 6.43 -6.74
N ARG A 25 -5.00 7.35 -6.25
CA ARG A 25 -3.54 7.28 -6.40
C ARG A 25 -2.84 7.37 -5.05
N PRO A 26 -1.88 6.47 -4.77
CA PRO A 26 -1.01 6.62 -3.61
C PRO A 26 -0.16 7.90 -3.70
N ILE A 27 0.18 8.44 -2.54
CA ILE A 27 1.24 9.43 -2.39
C ILE A 27 2.48 8.74 -1.84
N VAL A 28 3.61 8.86 -2.53
CA VAL A 28 4.91 8.43 -2.00
C VAL A 28 5.54 9.61 -1.27
N LEU A 29 5.71 9.47 0.04
CA LEU A 29 6.45 10.43 0.85
C LEU A 29 7.94 10.19 0.71
N THR A 30 8.70 11.28 0.50
CA THR A 30 10.16 11.22 0.40
C THR A 30 10.84 12.01 1.51
N ARG A 31 12.02 11.54 1.92
CA ARG A 31 12.93 12.24 2.83
C ARG A 31 14.31 12.28 2.19
N ARG A 32 14.85 13.50 1.99
CA ARG A 32 16.13 13.72 1.28
C ARG A 32 16.17 13.02 -0.10
N GLY A 33 15.07 13.13 -0.85
CA GLY A 33 14.92 12.54 -2.19
C GLY A 33 14.69 11.03 -2.24
N ARG A 34 14.68 10.34 -1.09
CA ARG A 34 14.44 8.89 -1.03
C ARG A 34 13.02 8.57 -0.59
N PRO A 35 12.32 7.60 -1.21
CA PRO A 35 11.03 7.10 -0.70
C PRO A 35 11.17 6.63 0.75
N ALA A 36 10.21 7.02 1.58
CA ALA A 36 10.22 6.73 3.02
C ALA A 36 8.89 6.13 3.51
N ALA A 37 7.77 6.52 2.89
CA ALA A 37 6.45 5.99 3.21
C ALA A 37 5.51 6.12 2.01
N VAL A 38 4.39 5.40 2.05
CA VAL A 38 3.28 5.55 1.10
C VAL A 38 2.04 5.90 1.90
N VAL A 39 1.31 6.90 1.45
CA VAL A 39 -0.01 7.27 1.98
C VAL A 39 -1.07 6.76 1.01
N LEU A 40 -1.99 5.99 1.56
CA LEU A 40 -3.16 5.42 0.89
C LEU A 40 -4.40 5.88 1.64
N ARG A 41 -5.57 5.76 1.02
CA ARG A 41 -6.82 5.74 1.79
C ARG A 41 -6.83 4.48 2.66
N TYR A 42 -7.55 4.57 3.78
CA TYR A 42 -7.71 3.43 4.68
C TYR A 42 -8.35 2.24 3.98
N ASP A 43 -9.48 2.43 3.29
CA ASP A 43 -10.18 1.36 2.57
C ASP A 43 -9.31 0.68 1.51
N ASP A 44 -8.47 1.47 0.80
CA ASP A 44 -7.54 0.93 -0.21
C ASP A 44 -6.43 0.10 0.44
N TYR A 45 -5.98 0.47 1.64
CA TYR A 45 -5.03 -0.30 2.41
C TYR A 45 -5.67 -1.60 2.91
N GLU A 46 -6.82 -1.51 3.55
CA GLU A 46 -7.56 -2.66 4.11
C GLU A 46 -7.88 -3.69 3.02
N ALA A 47 -8.49 -3.26 1.90
CA ALA A 47 -8.83 -4.16 0.80
C ALA A 47 -7.59 -4.87 0.21
N ARG A 48 -6.42 -4.23 0.26
CA ARG A 48 -5.16 -4.78 -0.22
C ARG A 48 -4.58 -5.80 0.76
N GLU A 49 -4.65 -5.54 2.06
CA GLU A 49 -4.25 -6.49 3.10
C GLU A 49 -5.16 -7.73 3.08
N GLU A 50 -6.47 -7.56 2.95
CA GLU A 50 -7.43 -8.67 2.81
C GLU A 50 -7.15 -9.51 1.56
N TYR A 51 -6.81 -8.85 0.44
CA TYR A 51 -6.45 -9.55 -0.78
C TYR A 51 -5.16 -10.37 -0.63
N ILE A 52 -4.12 -9.79 -0.01
CA ILE A 52 -2.85 -10.48 0.26
C ILE A 52 -3.11 -11.69 1.17
N SER A 53 -3.86 -11.50 2.26
CA SER A 53 -4.17 -12.58 3.20
C SER A 53 -4.89 -13.75 2.53
N ARG A 54 -5.84 -13.48 1.64
CA ARG A 54 -6.51 -14.53 0.85
C ARG A 54 -5.55 -15.29 -0.07
N LEU A 55 -4.62 -14.60 -0.72
CA LEU A 55 -3.62 -15.23 -1.58
C LEU A 55 -2.65 -16.11 -0.78
N GLU A 56 -2.24 -15.65 0.40
CA GLU A 56 -1.38 -16.42 1.30
C GLU A 56 -2.07 -17.70 1.77
N MET A 57 -3.34 -17.61 2.19
CA MET A 57 -4.13 -18.78 2.59
C MET A 57 -4.29 -19.81 1.46
N GLU A 58 -4.53 -19.35 0.24
CA GLU A 58 -4.67 -20.25 -0.91
C GLU A 58 -3.33 -20.91 -1.27
N ARG A 59 -2.23 -20.18 -1.15
CA ARG A 59 -0.89 -20.75 -1.32
C ARG A 59 -0.58 -21.82 -0.28
N ASP A 60 -0.88 -21.55 0.99
CA ASP A 60 -0.66 -22.51 2.07
C ASP A 60 -1.50 -23.78 1.88
N ARG A 61 -2.75 -23.62 1.44
CA ARG A 61 -3.60 -24.76 1.06
C ARG A 61 -2.96 -25.61 -0.03
N GLN A 62 -2.42 -24.99 -1.07
CA GLN A 62 -1.78 -25.71 -2.18
C GLN A 62 -0.57 -26.51 -1.70
N LEU A 63 0.31 -25.90 -0.89
CA LEU A 63 1.47 -26.58 -0.31
C LEU A 63 1.08 -27.79 0.55
N LEU A 64 0.00 -27.69 1.32
CA LEU A 64 -0.51 -28.81 2.11
C LEU A 64 -1.05 -29.96 1.25
N LEU A 65 -1.66 -29.65 0.09
CA LEU A 65 -2.13 -30.67 -0.85
C LEU A 65 -0.96 -31.39 -1.52
N GLU A 66 0.07 -30.64 -1.94
CA GLU A 66 1.30 -31.20 -2.53
C GLU A 66 2.05 -32.11 -1.55
N ALA A 67 2.20 -31.68 -0.30
CA ALA A 67 2.87 -32.46 0.75
C ALA A 67 2.13 -33.76 1.10
N LYS A 68 0.80 -33.82 0.94
CA LYS A 68 0.01 -35.04 1.13
C LYS A 68 0.06 -36.00 -0.06
N ALA A 69 0.47 -35.52 -1.23
CA ALA A 69 0.55 -36.30 -2.45
C ALA A 69 1.93 -36.97 -2.65
N THR A 70 2.90 -36.70 -1.76
CA THR A 70 4.24 -37.30 -1.74
C THR A 70 4.36 -38.26 -0.56
#